data_AF-A0A955YC19-F1
#
_entry.id   AF-A0A955YC19-F1
#
_cell.length_a   1.000
_cell.length_b   1.000
_cell.length_c   1.000
_cell.angle_alpha   90.00
_cell.angle_beta   90.00
_cell.angle_gamma   90.00
#
_symmetry.space_group_name_H-M   'P 1'
#
loop_
_entity.id
_entity.type
_entity.pdbx_description
1 polymer ?
#
loop_
_entity_poly.entity_id
_entity_poly.type
_entity_poly.pdbx_seq_one_letter_code
_entity_poly.pdbx_strand_id
1 'polypeptide(L)'
;NDSRRAGSNAARGRTSERALAIARTVDGVADALGCTSAQVATAWVLRRSYGILPIVGARKVEQLVDCLGATEITLSDEHLRELDEVSAVSMGFPHAFLQSGGVQDLVRGEHVRPRLDPRPG
;
A
#
# COMPACT_ATOMS: atom_id res chain seq x y z
N ASN A 1 -16.78 -3.92 -23.32
CA ASN A 1 -15.35 -3.55 -23.12
C ASN A 1 -14.90 -3.91 -21.70
N ASP A 2 -15.70 -3.61 -20.66
CA ASP A 2 -15.42 -4.05 -19.28
C ASP A 2 -15.38 -5.56 -19.09
N SER A 3 -16.28 -6.29 -19.75
CA SER A 3 -16.32 -7.76 -19.71
C SER A 3 -15.03 -8.44 -20.19
N ARG A 4 -14.28 -7.84 -21.13
CA ARG A 4 -12.97 -8.36 -21.57
C ARG A 4 -11.85 -8.06 -20.57
N ARG A 5 -11.94 -6.95 -19.84
CA ARG A 5 -10.96 -6.57 -18.80
C ARG A 5 -11.15 -7.41 -17.54
N ALA A 6 -12.40 -7.65 -17.14
CA ALA A 6 -12.71 -8.57 -16.04
C ALA A 6 -12.11 -9.96 -16.30
N GLY A 7 -12.33 -10.53 -17.50
CA GLY A 7 -11.74 -11.81 -17.89
C GLY A 7 -10.20 -11.80 -17.92
N SER A 8 -9.58 -10.73 -18.44
CA SER A 8 -8.11 -10.59 -18.43
C SER A 8 -7.53 -10.40 -17.02
N ASN A 9 -8.23 -9.68 -16.14
CA ASN A 9 -7.82 -9.46 -14.76
C ASN A 9 -7.91 -10.76 -13.95
N ALA A 10 -8.99 -11.53 -14.14
CA ALA A 10 -9.14 -12.85 -13.53
C ALA A 10 -8.02 -13.80 -13.99
N ALA A 11 -7.77 -13.89 -15.30
CA ALA A 11 -6.71 -14.74 -15.86
C ALA A 11 -5.30 -14.35 -15.37
N ARG A 12 -5.08 -13.09 -14.98
CA ARG A 12 -3.81 -12.59 -14.42
C ARG A 12 -3.72 -12.67 -12.90
N GLY A 13 -4.66 -13.34 -12.23
CA GLY A 13 -4.70 -13.46 -10.77
C GLY A 13 -4.98 -12.15 -10.04
N ARG A 14 -5.45 -11.11 -10.75
CA ARG A 14 -5.78 -9.80 -10.16
C ARG A 14 -7.13 -9.78 -9.46
N THR A 15 -7.90 -10.86 -9.55
CA THR A 15 -9.22 -11.03 -8.91
C THR A 15 -9.14 -12.11 -7.83
N SER A 16 -8.22 -11.92 -6.87
CA SER A 16 -8.16 -12.77 -5.68
C SER A 16 -9.19 -12.33 -4.64
N GLU A 17 -9.48 -13.19 -3.67
CA GLU A 17 -10.36 -12.83 -2.55
C GLU A 17 -9.85 -11.59 -1.80
N ARG A 18 -8.53 -11.47 -1.61
CA ARG A 18 -7.89 -10.28 -1.06
C ARG A 18 -8.14 -9.04 -1.91
N ALA A 19 -7.98 -9.12 -3.24
CA ALA A 19 -8.23 -7.99 -4.12
C ALA A 19 -9.70 -7.54 -4.07
N LEU A 20 -10.64 -8.50 -3.98
CA LEU A 20 -12.06 -8.21 -3.82
C LEU A 20 -12.38 -7.62 -2.44
N ALA A 21 -11.72 -8.06 -1.37
CA ALA A 21 -11.87 -7.49 -0.03
C ALA A 21 -11.42 -6.02 0.02
N ILE A 22 -10.27 -5.72 -0.59
CA ILE A 22 -9.78 -4.34 -0.74
C ILE A 22 -10.80 -3.52 -1.54
N ALA A 23 -11.27 -4.03 -2.69
CA ALA A 23 -12.24 -3.31 -3.52
C ALA A 23 -13.53 -2.98 -2.76
N ARG A 24 -14.10 -3.95 -2.02
CA ARG A 24 -15.30 -3.73 -1.20
C ARG A 24 -15.09 -2.67 -0.11
N THR A 25 -13.91 -2.64 0.49
CA THR A 25 -13.57 -1.64 1.52
C THR A 25 -13.50 -0.24 0.91
N VAL A 26 -12.85 -0.12 -0.24
CA VAL A 26 -12.80 1.14 -1.00
C VAL A 26 -14.21 1.60 -1.40
N ASP A 27 -15.05 0.68 -1.87
CA ASP A 27 -16.45 0.98 -2.24
C ASP A 27 -17.25 1.46 -1.02
N GLY A 28 -17.10 0.82 0.15
CA GLY A 28 -17.76 1.24 1.38
C GLY A 28 -17.38 2.66 1.84
N VAL A 29 -16.08 2.99 1.77
CA VAL A 29 -15.60 4.35 2.06
C VAL A 29 -16.12 5.36 1.03
N ALA A 30 -16.18 4.98 -0.25
CA ALA A 30 -16.69 5.83 -1.33
C ALA A 30 -18.18 6.15 -1.12
N ASP A 31 -18.98 5.13 -0.79
CA ASP A 31 -20.40 5.27 -0.47
C ASP A 31 -20.62 6.20 0.74
N ALA A 32 -19.82 6.04 1.80
CA ALA A 32 -19.90 6.89 2.99
C ALA A 32 -19.58 8.37 2.71
N LEU A 33 -18.70 8.63 1.74
CA LEU A 33 -18.26 9.97 1.35
C LEU A 33 -19.04 10.54 0.15
N GLY A 34 -19.92 9.76 -0.48
CA GLY A 34 -20.66 10.17 -1.67
C GLY A 34 -19.78 10.45 -2.89
N CYS A 35 -18.66 9.73 -3.02
CA CYS A 35 -17.67 9.92 -4.08
C CYS A 35 -17.40 8.61 -4.83
N THR A 36 -16.51 8.60 -5.83
CA THR A 36 -16.20 7.38 -6.58
C THR A 36 -15.07 6.58 -5.94
N SER A 37 -15.08 5.25 -6.12
CA SER A 37 -14.00 4.37 -5.66
C SER A 37 -12.63 4.76 -6.26
N ALA A 38 -12.62 5.31 -7.47
CA ALA A 38 -11.42 5.83 -8.12
C ALA A 38 -10.86 7.07 -7.38
N GLN A 39 -11.75 7.94 -6.89
CA GLN A 39 -11.38 9.10 -6.08
C GLN A 39 -10.81 8.67 -4.73
N VAL A 40 -11.47 7.75 -4.03
CA VAL A 40 -10.97 7.22 -2.75
C VAL A 40 -9.58 6.59 -2.89
N ALA A 41 -9.41 5.69 -3.87
CA ALA A 41 -8.12 5.03 -4.10
C ALA A 41 -7.01 6.03 -4.42
N THR A 42 -7.30 7.05 -5.25
CA THR A 42 -6.34 8.08 -5.61
C THR A 42 -6.00 8.99 -4.41
N ALA A 43 -7.00 9.39 -3.62
CA ALA A 43 -6.83 10.19 -2.42
C ALA A 43 -5.99 9.45 -1.37
N TRP A 44 -6.21 8.14 -1.21
CA TRP A 44 -5.40 7.30 -0.31
C TRP A 44 -3.92 7.28 -0.74
N VAL A 45 -3.63 7.11 -2.04
CA VAL A 45 -2.25 7.15 -2.55
C VAL A 45 -1.58 8.50 -2.32
N LEU A 46 -2.30 9.60 -2.57
CA LEU A 46 -1.78 10.96 -2.37
C LEU A 46 -1.41 11.25 -0.90
N ARG A 47 -2.05 10.59 0.06
CA ARG A 47 -1.78 10.75 1.51
C ARG A 47 -0.58 9.97 2.02
N ARG A 48 -0.02 9.03 1.24
CA ARG A 48 1.05 8.11 1.69
C ARG A 48 2.40 8.79 1.95
N SER A 49 2.75 9.85 1.21
CA SER A 49 3.98 10.63 1.44
C SER A 49 3.97 11.90 0.61
N TYR A 50 4.58 12.97 1.14
CA TYR A 50 4.90 14.17 0.38
C TYR A 50 5.81 13.81 -0.80
N GLY A 51 5.29 13.92 -2.02
CA GLY A 51 6.02 13.64 -3.27
C GLY A 51 5.53 12.44 -4.07
N ILE A 52 4.49 11.73 -3.63
CA ILE A 52 3.85 10.68 -4.45
C ILE A 52 2.88 11.32 -5.44
N LEU A 53 3.09 11.06 -6.73
CA LEU A 53 2.20 11.46 -7.82
C LEU A 53 1.67 10.19 -8.52
N PRO A 54 0.38 9.83 -8.32
CA PRO A 54 -0.18 8.64 -8.95
C PRO A 54 -0.29 8.82 -10.47
N ILE A 55 0.15 7.79 -11.21
CA ILE A 55 -0.05 7.73 -12.66
C ILE A 55 -1.46 7.18 -12.92
N VAL A 56 -2.36 8.03 -13.41
CA VAL A 56 -3.74 7.66 -13.70
C VAL A 56 -3.94 7.33 -15.18
N GLY A 57 -4.48 6.14 -15.45
CA GLY A 57 -4.79 5.70 -16.82
C GLY A 57 -6.24 6.00 -17.20
N ALA A 58 -6.47 7.05 -17.98
CA ALA A 58 -7.80 7.42 -18.49
C ALA A 58 -7.87 7.27 -20.01
N ARG A 59 -9.00 6.77 -20.53
CA ARG A 59 -9.25 6.69 -22.00
C ARG A 59 -10.29 7.69 -22.48
N LYS A 60 -10.98 8.32 -21.54
CA LYS A 60 -11.95 9.38 -21.77
C LYS A 60 -11.68 10.50 -20.77
N VAL A 61 -12.01 11.73 -21.16
CA VAL A 61 -11.77 12.92 -20.33
C VAL A 61 -12.51 12.83 -19.00
N GLU A 62 -13.72 12.28 -18.98
CA GLU A 62 -14.53 12.16 -17.76
C GLU A 62 -13.84 11.29 -16.70
N GLN A 63 -13.08 10.27 -17.12
CA GLN A 63 -12.33 9.41 -16.19
C GLN A 63 -11.12 10.14 -15.60
N LEU A 64 -10.50 11.04 -16.37
CA LEU A 64 -9.41 11.87 -15.87
C LEU A 64 -9.95 12.87 -14.85
N VAL A 65 -11.07 13.53 -15.17
CA VAL A 65 -11.74 14.48 -14.27
C VAL A 65 -12.16 13.79 -12.98
N ASP A 66 -12.72 12.57 -13.06
CA ASP A 66 -13.08 11.77 -11.89
C ASP A 66 -11.86 11.53 -10.98
N CYS A 67 -10.75 11.03 -11.54
CA CYS A 67 -9.51 10.85 -10.77
C CYS A 67 -8.97 12.15 -10.16
N LEU A 68 -9.08 13.29 -10.85
CA LEU A 68 -8.65 14.59 -10.33
C LEU A 68 -9.50 15.05 -9.15
N GLY A 69 -10.78 14.70 -9.10
CA GLY A 69 -11.65 15.00 -7.95
C GLY A 69 -11.17 14.40 -6.63
N ALA A 70 -10.22 13.45 -6.67
CA ALA A 70 -9.55 12.92 -5.49
C ALA A 70 -8.84 13.98 -4.64
N THR A 71 -8.45 15.12 -5.22
CA THR A 71 -7.81 16.22 -4.48
C THR A 71 -8.75 16.91 -3.50
N GLU A 72 -10.05 16.79 -3.72
CA GLU A 72 -11.10 17.37 -2.87
C GLU A 72 -11.56 16.40 -1.78
N ILE A 73 -11.11 15.14 -1.82
CA ILE A 73 -11.52 14.11 -0.86
C ILE A 73 -10.66 14.18 0.40
N THR A 74 -11.32 14.41 1.53
CA THR A 74 -10.70 14.29 2.86
C THR A 74 -11.03 12.93 3.47
N LEU A 75 -10.05 12.03 3.48
CA LEU A 75 -10.13 10.78 4.23
C LEU A 75 -9.87 11.06 5.71
N SER A 76 -10.78 10.61 6.57
CA SER A 76 -10.62 10.62 8.03
C SER A 76 -9.54 9.61 8.43
N ASP A 77 -9.05 9.74 9.67
CA ASP A 77 -8.07 8.78 10.21
C ASP A 77 -8.62 7.35 10.25
N GLU A 78 -9.93 7.19 10.49
CA GLU A 78 -10.60 5.89 10.47
C GLU A 78 -10.62 5.30 9.05
N HIS A 79 -10.98 6.10 8.03
CA HIS A 79 -10.95 5.64 6.64
C HIS A 79 -9.53 5.24 6.21
N LEU A 80 -8.53 6.04 6.57
CA LEU A 80 -7.13 5.75 6.26
C LEU A 80 -6.69 4.45 6.91
N ARG A 81 -7.03 4.26 8.19
CA ARG A 81 -6.72 3.04 8.94
C ARG A 81 -7.35 1.81 8.30
N GLU A 82 -8.64 1.86 7.97
CA GLU A 82 -9.35 0.75 7.35
C GLU A 82 -8.72 0.35 6.00
N LEU A 83 -8.42 1.35 5.16
CA LEU A 83 -7.78 1.17 3.86
C LEU A 83 -6.34 0.63 3.99
N ASP A 84 -5.58 1.11 4.98
CA ASP A 84 -4.22 0.63 5.26
C ASP A 84 -4.23 -0.83 5.73
N GLU A 85 -5.13 -1.18 6.66
CA GLU A 85 -5.22 -2.53 7.22
C GLU A 85 -5.58 -3.57 6.15
N VAL A 86 -6.61 -3.31 5.33
CA VAL A 86 -7.05 -4.25 4.30
C VAL A 86 -6.04 -4.39 3.16
N SER A 87 -5.28 -3.33 2.87
CA SER A 87 -4.32 -3.28 1.76
C SER A 87 -2.89 -3.66 2.15
N ALA A 88 -2.62 -3.89 3.44
CA ALA A 88 -1.30 -4.22 3.97
C ALA A 88 -0.66 -5.42 3.25
N VAL A 89 0.58 -5.23 2.78
CA VAL A 89 1.33 -6.26 2.06
C VAL A 89 2.19 -7.05 3.05
N SER A 90 2.10 -8.37 3.02
CA SER A 90 3.06 -9.25 3.69
C SER A 90 4.39 -9.15 2.95
N MET A 91 5.42 -8.61 3.62
CA MET A 91 6.73 -8.43 2.98
C MET A 91 7.48 -9.77 2.75
N GLY A 92 7.02 -10.89 3.31
CA GLY A 92 7.59 -12.22 3.08
C GLY A 92 9.09 -12.35 3.41
N PHE A 93 9.74 -13.38 2.86
CA PHE A 93 11.20 -13.52 2.91
C PHE A 93 11.86 -12.71 1.78
N PRO A 94 13.04 -12.08 1.98
CA PRO A 94 13.83 -12.03 3.22
C PRO A 94 13.43 -10.90 4.16
N HIS A 95 12.45 -10.06 3.82
CA HIS A 95 12.12 -8.88 4.61
C HIS A 95 11.74 -9.20 6.06
N ALA A 96 10.89 -10.21 6.28
CA ALA A 96 10.52 -10.68 7.62
C ALA A 96 11.70 -11.31 8.37
N PHE A 97 12.58 -12.03 7.65
CA PHE A 97 13.80 -12.62 8.21
C PHE A 97 14.80 -11.54 8.65
N LEU A 98 15.05 -10.54 7.80
CA LEU A 98 15.95 -9.41 8.09
C LEU A 98 15.42 -8.54 9.23
N GLN A 99 14.10 -8.42 9.40
CA GLN A 99 13.49 -7.70 10.53
C GLN A 99 13.52 -8.48 11.86
N SER A 100 13.96 -9.75 11.87
CA SER A 100 14.10 -10.50 13.12
C SER A 100 15.23 -9.92 13.98
N GLY A 101 15.04 -9.93 15.31
CA GLY A 101 15.99 -9.34 16.26
C GLY A 101 17.42 -9.88 16.09
N GLY A 102 17.59 -11.21 16.02
CA GLY A 102 18.91 -11.82 15.87
C GLY A 102 19.65 -11.45 14.57
N VAL A 103 18.91 -11.13 13.50
CA VAL A 103 19.52 -10.66 12.25
C VAL A 103 19.81 -9.16 12.31
N GLN A 104 18.94 -8.36 12.92
CA GLN A 104 19.18 -6.93 13.14
C GLN A 104 20.41 -6.68 14.02
N ASP A 105 20.60 -7.48 15.08
CA ASP A 105 21.74 -7.36 15.99
C ASP A 105 23.05 -7.72 15.29
N LEU A 106 23.04 -8.79 14.48
CA LEU A 106 24.19 -9.20 13.67
C LEU A 106 24.57 -8.14 12.63
N VAL A 107 23.57 -7.54 11.96
CA VAL A 107 23.79 -6.51 10.92
C VAL A 107 24.24 -5.18 11.53
N ARG A 108 23.74 -4.81 12.72
CA ARG A 108 24.06 -3.54 13.39
C ARG A 108 25.37 -3.59 14.20
N GLY A 109 25.91 -4.78 14.45
CA GLY A 109 27.26 -4.94 15.00
C GLY A 109 27.43 -4.52 16.47
N GLU A 110 26.35 -4.44 17.26
CA GLU A 110 26.47 -4.19 18.70
C GLU A 110 26.68 -5.50 19.49
N HIS A 111 27.92 -5.63 19.96
CA HIS A 111 28.44 -6.45 21.07
C HIS A 111 28.48 -7.98 20.91
N VAL A 112 29.65 -8.51 20.49
CA VAL A 112 30.65 -9.15 21.37
C VAL A 112 31.99 -9.24 20.60
N ARG A 113 32.88 -8.27 20.81
CA ARG A 113 34.33 -8.55 20.77
C ARG A 113 34.90 -8.19 22.13
N PRO A 114 35.36 -9.15 22.96
CA PRO A 114 36.17 -8.78 24.10
C PRO A 114 37.40 -8.05 23.55
N ARG A 115 37.67 -6.86 24.08
CA ARG A 115 38.94 -6.15 23.83
C ARG A 115 40.05 -7.16 24.11
N LEU A 116 40.85 -7.48 23.09
CA LEU A 116 42.12 -8.18 23.28
C LEU A 116 42.97 -7.28 24.19
N ASP A 117 43.17 -7.73 25.41
CA ASP A 117 44.04 -7.09 26.41
C ASP A 117 45.46 -6.95 25.83
N PRO A 118 46.20 -5.84 26.06
CA PRO A 118 47.56 -5.74 25.59
C PRO A 118 48.45 -6.69 26.41
N ARG A 119 49.29 -7.47 25.71
CA ARG A 119 50.19 -8.47 26.32
C ARG A 119 51.06 -7.85 27.43
N PRO A 120 51.25 -8.54 28.57
CA PRO A 120 52.21 -8.11 29.57
C PRO A 120 53.65 -8.30 29.03
N GLY A 121 54.51 -7.36 29.41
CA GLY A 121 55.93 -7.32 29.03
C GLY A 121 56.79 -8.38 29.71
#